data_AF-A0A6A7LX14-F1
#
_entry.id   AF-A0A6A7LX14-F1
#
_cell.length_a   1.000
_cell.length_b   1.000
_cell.length_c   1.000
_cell.angle_alpha   90.00
_cell.angle_beta   90.00
_cell.angle_gamma   90.00
#
_symmetry.space_group_name_H-M   'P 1'
#
loop_
_entity.id
_entity.type
_entity.pdbx_description
1 polymer ?
#
loop_
_entity_poly.entity_id
_entity_poly.type
_entity_poly.pdbx_seq_one_letter_code
_entity_poly.pdbx_strand_id
1 'polypeptide(L)'
;MTWSLQQLLASLHDDIERRLGIARQSFGHPGTKGDASEQVWLELLQTYLPARYQAARAHVVDSNGSFSQQIDVLVFDRQYTPLIFTYEGQTVIPAESVYAVFEAKQSANASVVAYAAEKVRSVRNLHRTSLPIPHAGGTYPPKPLTPILGGLLAFESDWTPALGDPLKESLVAAEPERQLDLGCIAAHGLFMKEGSGYRFAEKGKPATAFLLELIAQLQANATVPMIDVRAYAKWLT
;
A
#
# COMPACT_ATOMS: atom_id res chain seq x y z
N MET A 1 -24.54 2.85 -29.36
CA MET A 1 -23.44 2.47 -28.45
C MET A 1 -24.05 2.06 -27.13
N THR A 2 -23.72 0.89 -26.59
CA THR A 2 -24.20 0.41 -25.29
C THR A 2 -23.06 0.47 -24.27
N TRP A 3 -23.33 1.05 -23.11
CA TRP A 3 -22.39 1.08 -21.99
C TRP A 3 -22.21 -0.33 -21.42
N SER A 4 -20.99 -0.70 -21.02
CA SER A 4 -20.68 -1.99 -20.40
C SER A 4 -19.75 -1.80 -19.20
N LEU A 5 -20.23 -2.14 -18.00
CA LEU A 5 -19.42 -2.11 -16.78
C LEU A 5 -18.21 -3.05 -16.89
N GLN A 6 -18.40 -4.23 -17.48
CA GLN A 6 -17.31 -5.17 -17.73
C GLN A 6 -16.22 -4.53 -18.60
N GLN A 7 -16.59 -3.78 -19.64
CA GLN A 7 -15.63 -3.09 -20.50
C GLN A 7 -14.90 -1.97 -19.75
N LEU A 8 -15.59 -1.21 -18.89
CA LEU A 8 -14.96 -0.17 -18.07
C LEU A 8 -13.91 -0.75 -17.13
N LEU A 9 -14.27 -1.80 -16.39
CA LEU A 9 -13.37 -2.49 -15.47
C LEU A 9 -12.18 -3.14 -16.20
N ALA A 10 -12.43 -3.70 -17.39
CA ALA A 10 -11.40 -4.23 -18.26
C ALA A 10 -10.42 -3.15 -18.73
N SER A 11 -10.94 -2.03 -19.22
CA SER A 11 -10.12 -0.94 -19.77
C SER A 11 -9.24 -0.28 -18.72
N LEU A 12 -9.72 -0.21 -17.46
CA LEU A 12 -8.92 0.26 -16.33
C LEU A 12 -7.67 -0.62 -16.17
N HIS A 13 -7.84 -1.94 -16.11
CA HIS A 13 -6.71 -2.85 -16.01
C HIS A 13 -5.79 -2.77 -17.23
N ASP A 14 -6.36 -2.76 -18.43
CA ASP A 14 -5.60 -2.75 -19.69
C ASP A 14 -4.72 -1.49 -19.79
N ASP A 15 -5.18 -0.35 -19.26
CA ASP A 15 -4.35 0.85 -19.17
C ASP A 15 -3.14 0.65 -18.26
N ILE A 16 -3.35 0.13 -17.05
CA ILE A 16 -2.28 -0.11 -16.07
C ILE A 16 -1.26 -1.12 -16.60
N GLU A 17 -1.72 -2.24 -17.12
CA GLU A 17 -0.86 -3.29 -17.69
C GLU A 17 0.01 -2.72 -18.83
N ARG A 18 -0.62 -1.98 -19.76
CA ARG A 18 0.08 -1.36 -20.88
C ARG A 18 1.12 -0.33 -20.41
N ARG A 19 0.76 0.54 -19.47
CA ARG A 19 1.68 1.58 -18.96
C ARG A 19 2.89 0.97 -18.26
N LEU A 20 2.68 -0.07 -17.44
CA LEU A 20 3.76 -0.81 -16.79
C LEU A 20 4.65 -1.54 -17.82
N GLY A 21 4.06 -2.11 -18.87
CA GLY A 21 4.78 -2.72 -19.99
C GLY A 21 5.65 -1.71 -20.75
N ILE A 22 5.13 -0.52 -21.04
CA ILE A 22 5.88 0.58 -21.67
C ILE A 22 7.07 0.98 -20.80
N ALA A 23 6.87 1.18 -19.50
CA ALA A 23 7.94 1.50 -18.57
C ALA A 23 9.05 0.44 -18.57
N ARG A 24 8.67 -0.85 -18.58
CA ARG A 24 9.61 -1.97 -18.63
C ARG A 24 10.49 -1.98 -19.87
N GLN A 25 9.88 -1.73 -21.03
CA GLN A 25 10.51 -1.84 -22.35
C GLN A 25 11.33 -0.59 -22.72
N SER A 26 10.86 0.60 -22.32
CA SER A 26 11.41 1.87 -22.81
C SER A 26 12.61 2.36 -22.00
N PHE A 27 12.67 2.04 -20.70
CA PHE A 27 13.75 2.52 -19.83
C PHE A 27 14.84 1.45 -19.65
N GLY A 28 16.07 1.74 -20.08
CA GLY A 28 17.22 0.84 -19.89
C GLY A 28 17.84 0.90 -18.49
N HIS A 29 17.76 2.07 -17.82
CA HIS A 29 18.32 2.26 -16.48
C HIS A 29 17.39 1.72 -15.38
N PRO A 30 17.87 0.87 -14.45
CA PRO A 30 17.03 0.22 -13.44
C PRO A 30 16.26 1.20 -12.54
N GLY A 31 16.91 2.28 -12.08
CA GLY A 31 16.28 3.28 -11.21
C GLY A 31 15.10 3.97 -11.89
N THR A 32 15.32 4.46 -13.12
CA THR A 32 14.30 5.16 -13.91
C THR A 32 13.13 4.25 -14.26
N LYS A 33 13.42 2.97 -14.53
CA LYS A 33 12.39 1.95 -14.75
C LYS A 33 11.55 1.74 -13.49
N GLY A 34 12.19 1.68 -12.31
CA GLY A 34 11.53 1.61 -11.02
C GLY A 34 10.60 2.79 -10.78
N ASP A 35 11.13 4.00 -10.88
CA ASP A 35 10.38 5.26 -10.68
C ASP A 35 9.14 5.34 -11.59
N ALA A 36 9.31 5.00 -12.88
CA ALA A 36 8.19 5.01 -13.83
C ALA A 36 7.10 3.98 -13.48
N SER A 37 7.48 2.83 -12.90
CA SER A 37 6.54 1.79 -12.49
C SER A 37 5.77 2.18 -11.24
N GLU A 38 6.49 2.72 -10.25
CA GLU A 38 5.92 3.28 -9.02
C GLU A 38 4.89 4.35 -9.36
N GLN A 39 5.22 5.27 -10.26
CA GLN A 39 4.34 6.36 -10.67
C GLN A 39 3.01 5.87 -11.25
N VAL A 40 3.01 4.78 -12.03
CA VAL A 40 1.76 4.19 -12.58
C VAL A 40 0.84 3.70 -11.44
N TRP A 41 1.41 3.05 -10.42
CA TRP A 41 0.64 2.59 -9.27
C TRP A 41 0.13 3.74 -8.41
N LEU A 42 0.95 4.77 -8.18
CA LEU A 42 0.54 5.98 -7.46
C LEU A 42 -0.64 6.66 -8.15
N GLU A 43 -0.56 6.87 -9.47
CA GLU A 43 -1.63 7.53 -10.23
C GLU A 43 -2.93 6.71 -10.23
N LEU A 44 -2.84 5.38 -10.32
CA LEU A 44 -4.00 4.51 -10.18
C LEU A 44 -4.71 4.78 -8.84
N LEU A 45 -3.97 4.74 -7.74
CA LEU A 45 -4.56 4.91 -6.41
C LEU A 45 -5.06 6.34 -6.18
N GLN A 46 -4.30 7.36 -6.61
CA GLN A 46 -4.70 8.77 -6.51
C GLN A 46 -5.96 9.08 -7.32
N THR A 47 -6.16 8.40 -8.44
CA THR A 47 -7.33 8.62 -9.31
C THR A 47 -8.59 7.94 -8.77
N TYR A 48 -8.47 6.70 -8.27
CA TYR A 48 -9.64 5.85 -8.01
C TYR A 48 -9.95 5.58 -6.54
N LEU A 49 -9.00 5.79 -5.61
CA LEU A 49 -9.34 5.68 -4.20
C LEU A 49 -10.31 6.79 -3.78
N PRO A 50 -11.25 6.52 -2.86
CA PRO A 50 -12.06 7.58 -2.26
C PRO A 50 -11.19 8.70 -1.67
N ALA A 51 -11.59 9.96 -1.84
CA ALA A 51 -10.78 11.14 -1.51
C ALA A 51 -10.27 11.24 -0.05
N ARG A 52 -10.89 10.50 0.87
CA ARG A 52 -10.42 10.35 2.26
C ARG A 52 -9.06 9.62 2.37
N TYR A 53 -8.66 8.89 1.34
CA TYR A 53 -7.37 8.23 1.23
C TYR A 53 -6.47 9.03 0.29
N GLN A 54 -5.22 9.21 0.70
CA GLN A 54 -4.18 9.79 -0.13
C GLN A 54 -3.13 8.71 -0.43
N ALA A 55 -2.53 8.76 -1.62
CA ALA A 55 -1.46 7.85 -2.01
C ALA A 55 -0.22 8.65 -2.42
N ALA A 56 0.94 8.34 -1.84
CA ALA A 56 2.20 9.01 -2.15
C ALA A 56 3.42 8.13 -1.82
N ARG A 57 4.57 8.46 -2.40
CA ARG A 57 5.86 8.03 -1.89
C ARG A 57 6.25 8.86 -0.67
N ALA A 58 6.60 8.22 0.43
CA ALA A 58 6.92 8.93 1.67
C ALA A 58 7.75 8.09 2.65
N HIS A 59 8.29 8.76 3.66
CA HIS A 59 8.74 8.11 4.90
C HIS A 59 7.65 8.22 5.95
N VAL A 60 7.62 7.25 6.88
CA VAL A 60 6.72 7.27 8.03
C VAL A 60 7.56 7.50 9.29
N VAL A 61 7.04 8.30 10.22
CA VAL A 61 7.68 8.61 11.50
C VAL A 61 6.70 8.41 12.64
N ASP A 62 7.18 8.00 13.81
CA ASP A 62 6.39 8.00 15.05
C ASP A 62 6.76 9.12 16.01
N SER A 63 5.92 9.30 17.04
CA SER A 63 6.19 10.27 18.10
C SER A 63 7.45 9.94 18.91
N ASN A 64 8.05 8.76 18.79
CA ASN A 64 9.29 8.37 19.48
C ASN A 64 10.54 8.66 18.65
N GLY A 65 10.40 9.31 17.49
CA GLY A 65 11.52 9.69 16.63
C GLY A 65 12.06 8.53 15.79
N SER A 66 11.33 7.41 15.72
CA SER A 66 11.69 6.29 14.86
C SER A 66 11.11 6.50 13.46
N PHE A 67 11.87 6.11 12.44
CA PHE A 67 11.50 6.26 11.04
C PHE A 67 11.42 4.90 10.35
N SER A 68 10.49 4.79 9.41
CA SER A 68 10.45 3.68 8.46
C SER A 68 11.52 3.82 7.38
N GLN A 69 11.67 2.78 6.56
CA GLN A 69 12.27 2.94 5.24
C GLN A 69 11.41 3.84 4.34
N GLN A 70 11.93 4.27 3.20
CA GLN A 70 11.12 4.92 2.17
C GLN A 70 10.09 3.92 1.62
N ILE A 71 8.82 4.32 1.58
CA ILE A 71 7.72 3.52 1.07
C ILE A 71 7.33 4.04 -0.31
N ASP A 72 7.37 3.15 -1.31
CA ASP A 72 7.10 3.46 -2.71
C ASP A 72 5.65 3.92 -2.89
N VAL A 73 4.70 3.19 -2.28
CA VAL A 73 3.27 3.51 -2.32
C VAL A 73 2.67 3.42 -0.91
N LEU A 74 2.50 4.57 -0.27
CA LEU A 74 1.85 4.73 1.03
C LEU A 74 0.41 5.20 0.84
N VAL A 75 -0.56 4.52 1.45
CA VAL A 75 -1.96 4.96 1.54
C VAL A 75 -2.24 5.47 2.95
N PHE A 76 -2.69 6.71 3.09
CA PHE A 76 -2.80 7.38 4.38
C PHE A 76 -3.96 8.38 4.46
N ASP A 77 -4.34 8.75 5.68
CA ASP A 77 -5.33 9.77 6.00
C ASP A 77 -4.74 11.17 5.89
N ARG A 78 -5.51 12.09 5.28
CA ARG A 78 -5.27 13.54 5.33
C ARG A 78 -6.48 14.35 5.78
N GLN A 79 -7.60 13.70 6.07
CA GLN A 79 -8.81 14.36 6.53
C GLN A 79 -8.66 14.79 8.00
N TYR A 80 -8.02 13.96 8.83
CA TYR A 80 -7.92 14.16 10.28
C TYR A 80 -6.49 14.27 10.79
N THR A 81 -5.49 13.90 9.97
CA THR A 81 -4.09 13.85 10.39
C THR A 81 -3.22 14.87 9.66
N PRO A 82 -2.43 15.70 10.37
CA PRO A 82 -1.48 16.62 9.73
C PRO A 82 -0.29 15.88 9.12
N LEU A 83 0.39 16.53 8.16
CA LEU A 83 1.74 16.10 7.76
C LEU A 83 2.74 16.47 8.85
N ILE A 84 3.77 15.64 9.05
CA ILE A 84 4.89 16.02 9.93
C ILE A 84 5.83 16.96 9.19
N PHE A 85 6.17 16.64 7.95
CA PHE A 85 7.07 17.46 7.15
C PHE A 85 6.82 17.26 5.65
N THR A 86 6.94 18.34 4.88
CA THR A 86 6.97 18.28 3.43
C THR A 86 7.91 19.36 2.89
N TYR A 87 8.81 19.00 1.97
CA TYR A 87 9.80 19.90 1.40
C TYR A 87 10.34 19.32 0.09
N GLU A 88 10.39 20.12 -0.98
CA GLU A 88 11.00 19.75 -2.27
C GLU A 88 10.56 18.37 -2.79
N GLY A 89 9.26 18.07 -2.70
CA GLY A 89 8.69 16.80 -3.15
C GLY A 89 8.94 15.60 -2.22
N GLN A 90 9.60 15.79 -1.08
CA GLN A 90 9.73 14.79 -0.03
C GLN A 90 8.64 15.00 1.02
N THR A 91 8.06 13.90 1.51
CA THR A 91 6.99 13.94 2.52
C THR A 91 7.28 12.94 3.63
N VAL A 92 7.06 13.38 4.88
CA VAL A 92 7.13 12.56 6.09
C VAL A 92 5.76 12.55 6.76
N ILE A 93 5.26 11.34 6.96
CA ILE A 93 3.89 11.05 7.37
C ILE A 93 3.89 10.47 8.79
N PRO A 94 2.98 10.88 9.69
CA PRO A 94 2.89 10.26 11.01
C PRO A 94 2.28 8.86 10.91
N ALA A 95 2.81 7.92 11.70
CA ALA A 95 2.41 6.51 11.67
C ALA A 95 0.91 6.29 11.90
N GLU A 96 0.25 7.16 12.68
CA GLU A 96 -1.19 7.10 12.95
C GLU A 96 -2.05 7.24 11.69
N SER A 97 -1.58 7.99 10.69
CA SER A 97 -2.34 8.22 9.46
C SER A 97 -2.31 7.04 8.49
N VAL A 98 -1.41 6.08 8.68
CA VAL A 98 -1.13 5.06 7.68
C VAL A 98 -2.22 3.98 7.67
N TYR A 99 -2.75 3.73 6.46
CA TYR A 99 -3.69 2.65 6.20
C TYR A 99 -3.01 1.44 5.56
N ALA A 100 -2.18 1.68 4.54
CA ALA A 100 -1.53 0.63 3.78
C ALA A 100 -0.16 1.06 3.26
N VAL A 101 0.73 0.10 3.08
CA VAL A 101 2.09 0.28 2.55
C VAL A 101 2.35 -0.78 1.49
N PHE A 102 2.87 -0.37 0.34
CA PHE A 102 3.23 -1.29 -0.74
C PHE A 102 4.64 -0.99 -1.25
N GLU A 103 5.33 -2.07 -1.59
CA GLU A 103 6.54 -2.04 -2.39
C GLU A 103 6.20 -2.19 -3.87
N ALA A 104 6.78 -1.36 -4.75
CA ALA A 104 6.54 -1.42 -6.18
C ALA A 104 7.81 -1.86 -6.93
N LYS A 105 7.72 -2.96 -7.69
CA LYS A 105 8.83 -3.48 -8.50
C LYS A 105 8.35 -3.94 -9.88
N GLN A 106 9.31 -4.10 -10.79
CA GLN A 106 8.99 -4.55 -12.15
C GLN A 106 8.68 -6.04 -12.23
N SER A 107 9.34 -6.86 -11.41
CA SER A 107 9.14 -8.31 -11.35
C SER A 107 9.08 -8.76 -9.90
N ALA A 108 8.17 -9.68 -9.59
CA ALA A 108 8.14 -10.36 -8.30
C ALA A 108 9.12 -11.55 -8.29
N ASN A 109 9.88 -11.67 -7.20
CA ASN A 109 10.73 -12.82 -6.88
C ASN A 109 10.95 -12.90 -5.36
N ALA A 110 11.65 -13.93 -4.88
CA ALA A 110 11.81 -14.17 -3.44
C ALA A 110 12.47 -12.99 -2.71
N SER A 111 13.48 -12.37 -3.33
CA SER A 111 14.18 -11.22 -2.74
C SER A 111 13.27 -9.99 -2.66
N VAL A 112 12.43 -9.77 -3.67
CA VAL A 112 11.47 -8.67 -3.70
C VAL A 112 10.36 -8.87 -2.66
N VAL A 113 9.86 -10.09 -2.49
CA VAL A 113 8.87 -10.40 -1.45
C VAL A 113 9.46 -10.17 -0.06
N ALA A 114 10.68 -10.64 0.20
CA ALA A 114 11.37 -10.40 1.46
C ALA A 114 11.65 -8.91 1.71
N TYR A 115 12.00 -8.17 0.67
CA TYR A 115 12.22 -6.73 0.75
C TYR A 115 10.93 -5.95 1.06
N ALA A 116 9.83 -6.30 0.38
CA ALA A 116 8.51 -5.74 0.67
C ALA A 116 8.08 -6.01 2.12
N ALA A 117 8.26 -7.25 2.59
CA ALA A 117 7.97 -7.65 3.96
C ALA A 117 8.76 -6.83 4.99
N GLU A 118 10.02 -6.53 4.70
CA GLU A 118 10.88 -5.72 5.57
C GLU A 118 10.47 -4.24 5.58
N LYS A 119 10.04 -3.68 4.45
CA LYS A 119 9.44 -2.33 4.41
C LYS A 119 8.14 -2.26 5.20
N VAL A 120 7.25 -3.24 5.05
CA VAL A 120 6.02 -3.35 5.85
C VAL A 120 6.35 -3.39 7.34
N ARG A 121 7.30 -4.24 7.74
CA ARG A 121 7.78 -4.35 9.12
C ARG A 121 8.30 -3.02 9.65
N SER A 122 9.07 -2.29 8.86
CA SER A 122 9.62 -0.99 9.26
C SER A 122 8.54 0.04 9.62
N VAL A 123 7.34 -0.07 9.03
CA VAL A 123 6.19 0.79 9.36
C VAL A 123 5.36 0.22 10.50
N ARG A 124 5.12 -1.10 10.52
CA ARG A 124 4.33 -1.75 11.59
C ARG A 124 4.98 -1.68 12.96
N ASN A 125 6.30 -1.58 13.02
CA ASN A 125 7.05 -1.40 14.27
C ASN A 125 6.96 0.02 14.86
N LEU A 126 6.44 0.99 14.10
CA LEU A 126 6.32 2.36 14.56
C LEU A 126 5.23 2.49 15.62
N HIS A 127 5.51 3.29 16.64
CA HIS A 127 4.53 3.60 17.67
C HIS A 127 3.38 4.43 17.10
N ARG A 128 2.15 4.11 17.48
CA ARG A 128 0.95 4.87 17.10
C ARG A 128 0.16 5.26 18.34
N THR A 129 -0.07 6.54 18.49
CA THR A 129 -0.95 7.10 19.51
C THR A 129 -2.43 6.93 19.13
N SER A 130 -3.30 7.00 20.12
CA SER A 130 -4.76 7.00 19.92
C SER A 130 -5.42 7.74 21.08
N LEU A 131 -6.01 8.88 20.79
CA LEU A 131 -6.78 9.69 21.75
C LEU A 131 -8.28 9.35 21.68
N PRO A 132 -9.05 9.66 22.74
CA PRO A 132 -10.51 9.68 22.68
C PRO A 132 -10.98 10.62 21.56
N ILE A 133 -12.04 10.26 20.85
CA ILE A 133 -12.51 10.99 19.65
C ILE A 133 -13.78 11.77 19.98
N PRO A 134 -13.72 13.12 20.07
CA PRO A 134 -14.92 13.93 20.18
C PRO A 134 -15.74 13.85 18.90
N HIS A 135 -17.06 13.70 19.03
CA HIS A 135 -18.01 13.70 17.91
C HIS A 135 -19.34 14.33 18.36
N ALA A 136 -20.28 14.50 17.43
CA ALA A 136 -21.53 15.21 17.70
C ALA A 136 -22.37 14.62 18.86
N GLY A 137 -22.20 13.33 19.16
CA GLY A 137 -22.95 12.62 20.21
C GLY A 137 -22.20 12.46 21.53
N GLY A 138 -21.00 13.03 21.68
CA GLY A 138 -20.16 12.85 22.86
C GLY A 138 -18.71 12.53 22.49
N THR A 139 -18.11 11.55 23.17
CA THR A 139 -16.71 11.17 22.98
C THR A 139 -16.60 9.66 22.93
N TYR A 140 -16.05 9.12 21.84
CA TYR A 140 -15.65 7.72 21.79
C TYR A 140 -14.37 7.49 22.58
N PRO A 141 -14.18 6.31 23.21
CA PRO A 141 -12.89 5.93 23.76
C PRO A 141 -11.82 5.89 22.65
N PRO A 142 -10.52 5.89 23.01
CA PRO A 142 -9.44 5.70 22.04
C PRO A 142 -9.71 4.52 21.12
N LYS A 143 -9.63 4.75 19.81
CA LYS A 143 -9.85 3.69 18.82
C LYS A 143 -8.73 2.64 18.97
N PRO A 144 -9.05 1.34 19.06
CA PRO A 144 -8.05 0.29 18.91
C PRO A 144 -7.27 0.46 17.60
N LEU A 145 -5.96 0.26 17.65
CA LEU A 145 -5.12 0.40 16.48
C LEU A 145 -5.47 -0.67 15.44
N THR A 146 -5.90 -0.23 14.25
CA THR A 146 -6.15 -1.14 13.14
C THR A 146 -4.84 -1.61 12.53
N PRO A 147 -4.77 -2.86 12.02
CA PRO A 147 -3.63 -3.33 11.26
C PRO A 147 -3.35 -2.42 10.06
N ILE A 148 -2.08 -2.13 9.81
CA ILE A 148 -1.64 -1.47 8.57
C ILE A 148 -1.51 -2.55 7.51
N LEU A 149 -2.23 -2.42 6.39
CA LEU A 149 -2.12 -3.37 5.29
C LEU A 149 -0.73 -3.30 4.65
N GLY A 150 -0.11 -4.44 4.41
CA GLY A 150 1.18 -4.56 3.75
C GLY A 150 1.06 -5.27 2.42
N GLY A 151 1.84 -4.89 1.42
CA GLY A 151 1.71 -5.54 0.13
C GLY A 151 2.85 -5.34 -0.87
N LEU A 152 2.70 -6.01 -2.01
CA LEU A 152 3.61 -5.98 -3.14
C LEU A 152 2.85 -5.68 -4.43
N LEU A 153 3.39 -4.76 -5.21
CA LEU A 153 2.91 -4.40 -6.54
C LEU A 153 3.99 -4.71 -7.56
N ALA A 154 3.67 -5.56 -8.53
CA ALA A 154 4.57 -5.96 -9.59
C ALA A 154 3.87 -5.94 -10.95
N PHE A 155 4.65 -5.81 -12.02
CA PHE A 155 4.14 -6.02 -13.37
C PHE A 155 4.22 -7.50 -13.75
N GLU A 156 5.41 -8.08 -13.65
CA GLU A 156 5.74 -9.46 -14.04
C GLU A 156 6.15 -10.32 -12.84
N SER A 157 6.40 -11.60 -13.11
CA SER A 157 6.98 -12.54 -12.14
C SER A 157 8.21 -13.21 -12.73
N ASP A 158 9.26 -13.40 -11.92
CA ASP A 158 10.43 -14.18 -12.33
C ASP A 158 10.19 -15.69 -12.19
N TRP A 159 9.08 -16.08 -11.58
CA TRP A 159 8.66 -17.48 -11.47
C TRP A 159 7.74 -17.90 -12.61
N THR A 160 7.78 -19.19 -12.95
CA THR A 160 6.84 -19.82 -13.87
C THR A 160 6.32 -21.11 -13.22
N PRO A 161 5.02 -21.21 -12.87
CA PRO A 161 3.98 -20.18 -13.02
C PRO A 161 4.14 -19.00 -12.04
N ALA A 162 3.65 -17.82 -12.43
CA ALA A 162 3.85 -16.57 -11.71
C ALA A 162 3.28 -16.55 -10.29
N LEU A 163 2.14 -17.22 -10.07
CA LEU A 163 1.47 -17.38 -8.77
C LEU A 163 1.63 -18.81 -8.21
N GLY A 164 2.73 -19.47 -8.57
CA GLY A 164 3.05 -20.83 -8.16
C GLY A 164 3.55 -20.98 -6.72
N ASP A 165 3.96 -22.19 -6.39
CA ASP A 165 4.46 -22.54 -5.05
C ASP A 165 5.65 -21.68 -4.57
N PRO A 166 6.63 -21.28 -5.42
CA PRO A 166 7.69 -20.39 -4.98
C PRO A 166 7.21 -19.03 -4.42
N LEU A 167 6.14 -18.46 -5.00
CA LEU A 167 5.52 -17.26 -4.45
C LEU A 167 4.82 -17.57 -3.12
N LYS A 168 4.06 -18.67 -3.05
CA LYS A 168 3.36 -19.08 -1.82
C LYS A 168 4.33 -19.26 -0.66
N GLU A 169 5.44 -19.95 -0.89
CA GLU A 169 6.49 -20.17 0.10
C GLU A 169 7.13 -18.84 0.53
N SER A 170 7.40 -17.94 -0.42
CA SER A 170 7.96 -16.61 -0.13
C SER A 170 7.01 -15.72 0.68
N LEU A 171 5.70 -15.92 0.53
CA LEU A 171 4.65 -15.17 1.23
C LEU A 171 4.41 -15.64 2.67
N VAL A 172 4.88 -16.82 3.05
CA VAL A 172 4.78 -17.32 4.43
C VAL A 172 5.73 -16.52 5.31
N ALA A 173 5.18 -15.56 6.05
CA ALA A 173 5.92 -14.79 7.04
C ALA A 173 5.97 -15.55 8.37
N ALA A 174 7.15 -15.61 8.99
CA ALA A 174 7.31 -16.12 10.34
C ALA A 174 6.74 -15.16 11.41
N GLU A 175 6.65 -13.87 11.08
CA GLU A 175 6.30 -12.78 11.99
C GLU A 175 5.11 -11.98 11.43
N PRO A 176 4.07 -11.65 12.23
CA PRO A 176 2.94 -10.84 11.80
C PRO A 176 3.35 -9.47 11.22
N GLU A 177 4.42 -8.87 11.70
CA GLU A 177 4.91 -7.56 11.28
C GLU A 177 5.46 -7.58 9.84
N ARG A 178 5.83 -8.76 9.33
CA ARG A 178 6.33 -8.97 7.95
C ARG A 178 5.25 -9.45 6.98
N GLN A 179 4.07 -9.78 7.49
CA GLN A 179 2.99 -10.36 6.72
C GLN A 179 2.55 -9.44 5.57
N LEU A 180 2.57 -9.93 4.34
CA LEU A 180 1.92 -9.26 3.22
C LEU A 180 0.44 -9.68 3.19
N ASP A 181 -0.47 -8.72 3.10
CA ASP A 181 -1.92 -8.93 3.14
C ASP A 181 -2.54 -8.97 1.75
N LEU A 182 -1.98 -8.21 0.81
CA LEU A 182 -2.52 -8.05 -0.53
C LEU A 182 -1.40 -7.72 -1.51
N GLY A 183 -1.45 -8.28 -2.71
CA GLY A 183 -0.54 -7.88 -3.77
C GLY A 183 -1.05 -8.19 -5.17
N CYS A 184 -0.47 -7.49 -6.14
CA CYS A 184 -0.85 -7.57 -7.55
C CYS A 184 0.38 -7.82 -8.40
N ILE A 185 0.33 -8.83 -9.26
CA ILE A 185 1.26 -9.01 -10.37
C ILE A 185 0.44 -8.75 -11.64
N ALA A 186 0.53 -7.53 -12.17
CA ALA A 186 -0.43 -6.99 -13.13
C ALA A 186 -0.67 -7.91 -14.34
N ALA A 187 0.38 -8.53 -14.89
CA ALA A 187 0.27 -9.43 -16.05
C ALA A 187 -0.33 -10.81 -15.72
N HIS A 188 -0.47 -11.17 -14.44
CA HIS A 188 -0.75 -12.55 -14.03
C HIS A 188 -1.95 -12.71 -13.10
N GLY A 189 -2.07 -11.88 -12.07
CA GLY A 189 -3.08 -12.06 -11.03
C GLY A 189 -2.81 -11.30 -9.74
N LEU A 190 -3.55 -11.64 -8.70
CA LEU A 190 -3.38 -11.10 -7.36
C LEU A 190 -3.31 -12.21 -6.31
N PHE A 191 -2.73 -11.88 -5.17
CA PHE A 191 -2.75 -12.70 -3.97
C PHE A 191 -3.26 -11.90 -2.79
N MET A 192 -3.87 -12.58 -1.83
CA MET A 192 -4.38 -11.95 -0.61
C MET A 192 -4.39 -12.92 0.55
N LYS A 193 -4.14 -12.40 1.75
CA LYS A 193 -4.17 -13.17 2.98
C LYS A 193 -5.60 -13.60 3.29
N GLU A 194 -5.79 -14.87 3.58
CA GLU A 194 -7.08 -15.43 4.00
C GLU A 194 -6.86 -16.45 5.11
N GLY A 195 -7.36 -16.15 6.31
CA GLY A 195 -7.12 -16.97 7.50
C GLY A 195 -5.62 -17.19 7.76
N SER A 196 -5.20 -18.45 7.86
CA SER A 196 -3.79 -18.83 8.01
C SER A 196 -3.02 -18.92 6.68
N GLY A 197 -3.70 -18.94 5.53
CA GLY A 197 -3.10 -19.09 4.20
C GLY A 197 -3.23 -17.85 3.31
N TYR A 198 -3.15 -18.08 2.00
CA TYR A 198 -3.34 -17.08 0.97
C TYR A 198 -4.27 -17.61 -0.11
N ARG A 199 -5.14 -16.72 -0.61
CA ARG A 199 -5.93 -16.93 -1.80
C ARG A 199 -5.25 -16.26 -2.99
N PHE A 200 -5.28 -16.95 -4.12
CA PHE A 200 -4.74 -16.47 -5.39
C PHE A 200 -5.88 -16.37 -6.40
N ALA A 201 -5.87 -15.30 -7.19
CA ALA A 201 -6.77 -15.13 -8.31
C ALA A 201 -5.93 -14.92 -9.57
N GLU A 202 -5.89 -15.96 -10.40
CA GLU A 202 -5.24 -15.94 -11.71
C GLU A 202 -6.18 -15.39 -12.77
N LYS A 203 -5.64 -14.55 -13.68
CA LYS A 203 -6.40 -13.95 -14.78
C LYS A 203 -7.56 -13.08 -14.25
N GLY A 204 -8.24 -12.34 -15.13
CA GLY A 204 -9.39 -11.52 -14.73
C GLY A 204 -9.05 -10.13 -14.19
N LYS A 205 -8.45 -9.31 -15.06
CA LYS A 205 -8.19 -7.87 -14.84
C LYS A 205 -7.51 -7.55 -13.48
N PRO A 206 -6.30 -8.12 -13.21
CA PRO A 206 -5.66 -8.09 -11.88
C PRO A 206 -5.55 -6.73 -11.21
N ALA A 207 -5.18 -5.67 -11.95
CA ALA A 207 -5.04 -4.33 -11.38
C ALA A 207 -6.38 -3.77 -10.87
N THR A 208 -7.46 -3.98 -11.63
CA THR A 208 -8.81 -3.58 -11.22
C THR A 208 -9.30 -4.42 -10.04
N ALA A 209 -9.07 -5.73 -10.05
CA ALA A 209 -9.43 -6.62 -8.94
C ALA A 209 -8.68 -6.24 -7.65
N PHE A 210 -7.38 -5.94 -7.74
CA PHE A 210 -6.57 -5.43 -6.64
C PHE A 210 -7.14 -4.11 -6.09
N LEU A 211 -7.45 -3.14 -6.95
CA LEU A 211 -8.00 -1.85 -6.53
C LEU A 211 -9.31 -2.02 -5.75
N LEU A 212 -10.24 -2.83 -6.28
CA LEU A 212 -11.54 -3.05 -5.62
C LEU A 212 -11.38 -3.77 -4.29
N GLU A 213 -10.49 -4.75 -4.22
CA GLU A 213 -10.19 -5.45 -2.98
C GLU A 213 -9.54 -4.54 -1.94
N LEU A 214 -8.56 -3.71 -2.35
CA LEU A 214 -7.95 -2.71 -1.48
C LEU A 214 -9.01 -1.76 -0.93
N ILE A 215 -9.92 -1.26 -1.77
CA ILE A 215 -11.02 -0.39 -1.32
C ILE A 215 -11.90 -1.11 -0.28
N ALA A 216 -12.25 -2.38 -0.50
CA ALA A 216 -13.06 -3.15 0.44
C ALA A 216 -12.35 -3.31 1.81
N GLN A 217 -11.06 -3.63 1.82
CA GLN A 217 -10.29 -3.75 3.06
C GLN A 217 -10.09 -2.40 3.77
N LEU A 218 -9.90 -1.32 3.02
CA LEU A 218 -9.81 0.03 3.58
C LEU A 218 -11.15 0.49 4.19
N GLN A 219 -12.28 0.13 3.58
CA GLN A 219 -13.62 0.43 4.11
C GLN A 219 -13.86 -0.27 5.45
N ALA A 220 -13.42 -1.52 5.60
CA ALA A 220 -13.53 -2.28 6.84
C ALA A 220 -12.74 -1.64 8.01
N ASN A 221 -11.64 -0.94 7.71
CA ASN A 221 -10.79 -0.28 8.71
C ASN A 221 -11.30 1.09 9.19
N ALA A 222 -12.34 1.66 8.56
CA ALA A 222 -12.91 2.97 8.88
C ALA A 222 -11.86 4.11 8.96
N THR A 223 -12.03 5.08 9.86
CA THR A 223 -11.12 6.23 10.03
C THR A 223 -9.93 5.89 10.93
N VAL A 224 -8.74 6.42 10.64
CA VAL A 224 -7.55 6.29 11.51
C VAL A 224 -7.81 6.70 12.97
N PRO A 225 -7.03 6.20 13.95
CA PRO A 225 -7.08 6.70 15.32
C PRO A 225 -6.78 8.21 15.38
N MET A 226 -7.31 8.88 16.41
CA MET A 226 -7.00 10.30 16.62
C MET A 226 -5.58 10.43 17.18
N ILE A 227 -4.70 11.04 16.39
CA ILE A 227 -3.31 11.31 16.73
C ILE A 227 -3.17 12.22 17.97
N ASP A 228 -2.21 11.92 18.85
CA ASP A 228 -1.72 12.87 19.85
C ASP A 228 -0.58 13.71 19.26
N VAL A 229 -0.92 14.84 18.65
CA VAL A 229 0.08 15.76 18.09
C VAL A 229 1.03 16.33 19.14
N ARG A 230 0.65 16.36 20.42
CA ARG A 230 1.52 16.84 21.50
C ARG A 230 2.63 15.84 21.80
N ALA A 231 2.42 14.55 21.53
CA ALA A 231 3.46 13.54 21.62
C ALA A 231 4.60 13.81 20.62
N TYR A 232 4.31 14.45 19.48
CA TYR A 232 5.32 14.92 18.52
C TYR A 232 5.95 16.25 18.94
N ALA A 233 5.17 17.15 19.57
CA ALA A 233 5.67 18.45 20.02
C ALA A 233 6.79 18.37 21.08
N LYS A 234 6.97 17.22 21.76
CA LYS A 234 8.10 17.00 22.69
C LYS A 234 9.48 17.14 22.03
N TRP A 235 9.56 17.10 20.70
CA TRP A 235 10.79 17.26 19.93
C TRP A 235 11.14 18.72 19.60
N LEU A 236 10.36 19.69 20.07
CA LEU A 236 10.60 21.13 19.84
C LEU A 236 11.54 21.76 20.88
N THR A 237 12.06 20.97 21.82
CA THR A 237 12.87 21.42 22.97
C THR A 237 14.32 20.97 22.87
#